data_AF-A0AAD6Y9B2-F1
#
_entry.id   AF-A0AAD6Y9B2-F1
#
_cell.length_a   1.000
_cell.length_b   1.000
_cell.length_c   1.000
_cell.angle_alpha   90.00
_cell.angle_beta   90.00
_cell.angle_gamma   90.00
#
_symmetry.space_group_name_H-M   'P 1'
#
loop_
_entity.id
_entity.type
_entity.pdbx_description
1 polymer ?
#
loop_
_entity_poly.entity_id
_entity_poly.type
_entity_poly.pdbx_seq_one_letter_code
_entity_poly.pdbx_strand_id
1 'polypeptide(L)'
;MLSTRLSVAMALAATCSARAAVLALAARQSDLTGCAPSFEGHPVSIIYGGSTGVDELAVTGDVAGANVITRAMSARTPEFLVENSGKFPASYLIKDQNDHELVAYATTIPRADAAIKLNAIDDSEQDDRQYWFLSCATCADPSFPVPPGGVFGTSCQIANVALDLCIQQTGVLGDPPVLAPCDASEPNQLFNFLREFL
;
A
#
# COMPACT_ATOMS: atom_id res chain seq x y z
N MET A 1 -6.18 -65.24 -40.66
CA MET A 1 -5.38 -65.34 -39.42
C MET A 1 -4.49 -64.12 -39.35
N LEU A 2 -4.57 -63.35 -38.24
CA LEU A 2 -3.65 -62.28 -37.81
C LEU A 2 -3.53 -61.07 -38.78
N SER A 3 -3.42 -59.82 -38.37
CA SER A 3 -2.88 -59.27 -37.13
C SER A 3 -3.44 -57.86 -36.91
N THR A 4 -3.95 -57.65 -35.70
CA THR A 4 -4.28 -56.39 -35.05
C THR A 4 -3.02 -55.52 -34.88
N ARG A 5 -3.08 -54.21 -35.18
CA ARG A 5 -2.26 -53.20 -34.48
C ARG A 5 -3.04 -51.90 -34.24
N LEU A 6 -3.30 -51.71 -32.95
CA LEU A 6 -3.74 -50.49 -32.27
C LEU A 6 -2.48 -49.67 -31.90
N SER A 7 -2.49 -48.34 -32.05
CA SER A 7 -1.58 -47.37 -31.37
C SER A 7 -2.16 -45.97 -31.59
N VAL A 8 -2.90 -45.38 -30.65
CA VAL A 8 -2.51 -44.65 -29.42
C VAL A 8 -1.98 -43.22 -29.66
N ALA A 9 -2.72 -42.29 -29.06
CA ALA A 9 -2.36 -40.98 -28.49
C ALA A 9 -1.85 -39.87 -29.42
N MET A 10 -2.68 -38.84 -29.60
CA MET A 10 -2.20 -37.47 -29.75
C MET A 10 -2.51 -36.71 -28.45
N ALA A 11 -1.45 -36.51 -27.68
CA ALA A 11 -1.47 -35.84 -26.38
C ALA A 11 -1.64 -34.32 -26.52
N LEU A 12 -2.25 -33.74 -25.50
CA LEU A 12 -2.48 -32.33 -25.25
C LEU A 12 -1.26 -31.45 -25.60
N ALA A 13 -1.46 -30.47 -26.47
CA ALA A 13 -0.62 -29.29 -26.55
C ALA A 13 -1.30 -28.15 -25.76
N ALA A 14 -1.12 -28.17 -24.44
CA ALA A 14 -1.49 -27.05 -23.59
C ALA A 14 -0.42 -26.91 -22.52
N THR A 15 0.54 -26.02 -22.72
CA THR A 15 1.33 -25.36 -21.66
C THR A 15 2.48 -24.58 -22.29
N CYS A 16 2.38 -23.25 -22.36
CA CYS A 16 3.52 -22.33 -22.17
C CYS A 16 3.14 -20.84 -22.29
N SER A 17 2.11 -20.38 -21.57
CA SER A 17 1.81 -18.94 -21.50
C SER A 17 2.07 -18.31 -20.12
N ALA A 18 2.46 -19.10 -19.11
CA ALA A 18 2.58 -18.62 -17.73
C ALA A 18 3.92 -17.90 -17.40
N ARG A 19 4.92 -17.93 -18.29
CA ARG A 19 6.25 -17.34 -18.01
C ARG A 19 6.42 -15.87 -18.39
N ALA A 20 5.57 -15.32 -19.25
CA ALA A 20 5.70 -13.93 -19.69
C ALA A 20 5.11 -12.91 -18.68
N ALA A 21 4.10 -13.31 -17.90
CA ALA A 21 3.44 -12.43 -16.93
C ALA A 21 4.34 -12.10 -15.71
N VAL A 22 5.19 -13.04 -15.29
CA VAL A 22 6.06 -12.87 -14.11
C VAL A 22 7.18 -11.85 -14.36
N LEU A 23 7.69 -11.76 -15.60
CA LEU A 23 8.77 -10.83 -15.95
C LEU A 23 8.28 -9.38 -16.10
N ALA A 24 7.04 -9.18 -16.56
CA ALA A 24 6.47 -7.83 -16.70
C ALA A 24 6.18 -7.18 -15.33
N LEU A 25 5.83 -7.97 -14.31
CA LEU A 25 5.63 -7.49 -12.94
C LEU A 25 6.96 -7.16 -12.26
N ALA A 26 7.99 -8.00 -12.44
CA ALA A 26 9.33 -7.75 -11.89
C ALA A 26 10.02 -6.51 -12.50
N ALA A 27 9.74 -6.19 -13.76
CA ALA A 27 10.31 -5.01 -14.44
C ALA A 27 9.74 -3.68 -13.89
N ARG A 28 8.51 -3.66 -13.37
CA ARG A 28 7.94 -2.45 -12.73
C ARG A 28 8.46 -2.21 -11.31
N GLN A 29 9.06 -3.22 -10.70
CA GLN A 29 9.64 -3.12 -9.35
C GLN A 29 11.09 -2.64 -9.34
N SER A 30 11.75 -2.60 -10.50
CA SER A 30 13.17 -2.28 -10.60
C SER A 30 13.51 -0.86 -10.15
N ASP A 31 12.50 0.02 -10.02
CA ASP A 31 12.65 1.41 -9.58
C ASP A 31 12.34 1.62 -8.08
N LEU A 32 11.88 0.59 -7.35
CA LEU A 32 11.75 0.66 -5.88
C LEU A 32 13.05 0.17 -5.23
N THR A 33 14.13 0.93 -5.35
CA THR A 33 15.44 0.64 -4.72
C THR A 33 15.45 0.80 -3.19
N GLY A 34 14.28 0.93 -2.55
CA GLY A 34 14.12 1.16 -1.12
C GLY A 34 13.96 -0.11 -0.29
N CYS A 35 13.81 0.07 1.01
CA CYS A 35 13.41 -0.97 1.95
C CYS A 35 11.90 -0.87 2.24
N ALA A 36 11.29 -1.99 2.61
CA ALA A 36 9.91 -2.03 3.08
C ALA A 36 9.90 -2.20 4.61
N PRO A 37 9.32 -1.28 5.38
CA PRO A 37 9.36 -1.33 6.83
C PRO A 37 8.56 -2.52 7.38
N SER A 38 9.01 -3.03 8.52
CA SER A 38 8.24 -3.97 9.36
C SER A 38 7.65 -3.19 10.53
N PHE A 39 6.34 -3.28 10.70
CA PHE A 39 5.63 -2.54 11.76
C PHE A 39 5.40 -3.38 13.02
N GLU A 40 5.69 -4.69 12.97
CA GLU A 40 5.58 -5.62 14.12
C GLU A 40 4.19 -5.62 14.79
N GLY A 41 3.13 -5.25 14.05
CA GLY A 41 1.77 -5.11 14.57
C GLY A 41 1.56 -3.89 15.47
N HIS A 42 2.53 -2.97 15.55
CA HIS A 42 2.36 -1.69 16.22
C HIS A 42 1.58 -0.72 15.34
N PRO A 43 0.69 0.08 15.92
CA PRO A 43 0.07 1.16 15.19
C PRO A 43 1.08 2.28 14.93
N VAL A 44 0.83 3.04 13.88
CA VAL A 44 1.74 4.04 13.35
C VAL A 44 1.03 5.35 13.05
N SER A 45 1.81 6.42 13.12
CA SER A 45 1.47 7.71 12.52
C SER A 45 2.21 7.83 11.20
N ILE A 46 1.49 8.15 10.12
CA ILE A 46 2.05 8.33 8.78
C ILE A 46 2.18 9.82 8.55
N ILE A 47 3.41 10.34 8.65
CA ILE A 47 3.67 11.78 8.66
C ILE A 47 4.37 12.20 7.37
N TYR A 48 3.94 13.29 6.78
CA TYR A 48 4.58 13.92 5.65
C TYR A 48 6.03 14.34 5.96
N GLY A 49 6.98 13.97 5.10
CA GLY A 49 8.41 14.19 5.33
C GLY A 49 8.94 15.56 4.92
N GLY A 50 8.16 16.40 4.24
CA GLY A 50 8.63 17.63 3.60
C GLY A 50 8.45 18.93 4.40
N SER A 51 7.78 18.93 5.55
CA SER A 51 7.55 20.14 6.35
C SER A 51 8.09 20.01 7.78
N THR A 52 8.39 21.15 8.41
CA THR A 52 8.63 21.24 9.87
C THR A 52 7.32 21.11 10.66
N GLY A 53 6.19 20.92 9.97
CA GLY A 53 4.86 20.66 10.49
C GLY A 53 4.60 19.16 10.58
N VAL A 54 3.69 18.78 11.47
CA VAL A 54 3.36 17.39 11.77
C VAL A 54 2.18 16.98 10.90
N ASP A 55 2.34 17.09 9.57
CA ASP A 55 1.24 16.92 8.64
C ASP A 55 1.01 15.42 8.41
N GLU A 56 -0.04 14.88 9.01
CA GLU A 56 -0.37 13.46 8.93
C GLU A 56 -1.16 13.14 7.66
N LEU A 57 -1.10 11.87 7.27
CA LEU A 57 -1.91 11.34 6.18
C LEU A 57 -3.40 11.40 6.57
N ALA A 58 -4.13 12.36 6.01
CA ALA A 58 -5.58 12.40 6.14
C ALA A 58 -6.24 11.43 5.16
N VAL A 59 -7.22 10.65 5.60
CA VAL A 59 -8.07 9.82 4.73
C VAL A 59 -9.53 10.14 4.99
N THR A 60 -10.35 10.17 3.93
CA THR A 60 -11.78 10.47 4.05
C THR A 60 -12.64 9.20 4.04
N GLY A 61 -13.61 9.07 4.96
CA GLY A 61 -14.53 7.93 4.96
C GLY A 61 -15.68 8.08 3.95
N ASP A 62 -16.00 7.01 3.22
CA ASP A 62 -17.08 6.98 2.21
C ASP A 62 -18.13 5.88 2.43
N VAL A 63 -18.22 5.32 3.63
CA VAL A 63 -19.15 4.22 3.87
C VAL A 63 -20.50 4.77 4.32
N ALA A 64 -21.58 4.42 3.62
CA ALA A 64 -22.93 4.74 4.06
C ALA A 64 -23.23 4.08 5.41
N GLY A 65 -23.23 4.89 6.48
CA GLY A 65 -23.40 4.42 7.86
C GLY A 65 -22.11 4.35 8.68
N ALA A 66 -20.92 4.52 8.07
CA ALA A 66 -19.76 4.92 8.84
C ALA A 66 -19.87 6.41 9.18
N ASN A 67 -19.45 6.78 10.39
CA ASN A 67 -19.18 8.17 10.66
C ASN A 67 -18.25 8.68 9.56
N VAL A 68 -18.65 9.72 8.84
CA VAL A 68 -17.79 10.42 7.89
C VAL A 68 -16.65 11.01 8.72
N ILE A 69 -15.59 10.25 8.88
CA ILE A 69 -14.35 10.73 9.47
C ILE A 69 -13.69 11.56 8.37
N THR A 70 -14.18 12.78 8.18
CA THR A 70 -13.32 13.88 7.73
C THR A 70 -12.58 14.38 8.96
N ARG A 71 -11.72 13.54 9.53
CA ARG A 71 -10.73 14.06 10.48
C ARG A 71 -9.60 14.60 9.64
N ALA A 72 -9.38 15.91 9.74
CA ALA A 72 -8.00 16.39 9.77
C ALA A 72 -7.36 15.69 10.98
N MET A 73 -6.64 14.64 10.67
CA MET A 73 -5.97 13.75 11.60
C MET A 73 -4.85 14.52 12.32
N SER A 74 -4.71 14.26 13.62
CA SER A 74 -4.04 15.17 14.56
C SER A 74 -2.75 14.54 15.05
N ALA A 75 -1.62 15.01 14.51
CA ALA A 75 -0.19 15.01 14.87
C ALA A 75 0.42 14.05 15.94
N ARG A 76 -0.36 13.32 16.74
CA ARG A 76 0.03 12.68 18.01
C ARG A 76 -0.91 11.54 18.46
N THR A 77 -1.82 11.08 17.62
CA THR A 77 -2.55 9.84 17.91
C THR A 77 -2.14 8.80 16.90
N PRO A 78 -1.83 7.57 17.34
CA PRO A 78 -1.65 6.50 16.37
C PRO A 78 -3.01 6.32 15.68
N GLU A 79 -2.99 6.28 14.35
CA GLU A 79 -4.19 6.36 13.52
C GLU A 79 -4.33 5.16 12.61
N PHE A 80 -3.20 4.53 12.27
CA PHE A 80 -3.18 3.44 11.32
C PHE A 80 -2.52 2.20 11.88
N LEU A 81 -3.05 1.04 11.51
CA LEU A 81 -2.36 -0.22 11.61
C LEU A 81 -1.94 -0.66 10.21
N VAL A 82 -0.64 -0.85 9.98
CA VAL A 82 -0.12 -1.22 8.67
C VAL A 82 0.32 -2.68 8.70
N GLU A 83 -0.40 -3.52 7.97
CA GLU A 83 -0.21 -4.96 7.97
C GLU A 83 0.28 -5.45 6.61
N ASN A 84 1.27 -6.34 6.63
CA ASN A 84 1.70 -7.04 5.42
C ASN A 84 0.59 -8.00 4.97
N SER A 85 0.21 -7.93 3.69
CA SER A 85 -0.85 -8.75 3.11
C SER A 85 -0.46 -10.23 2.93
N GLY A 86 0.82 -10.56 3.07
CA GLY A 86 1.37 -11.88 2.73
C GLY A 86 1.45 -12.15 1.23
N LYS A 87 1.02 -11.21 0.38
CA LYS A 87 1.04 -11.36 -1.09
C LYS A 87 2.45 -11.13 -1.65
N PHE A 88 2.73 -11.74 -2.79
CA PHE A 88 3.92 -11.42 -3.59
C PHE A 88 3.49 -10.68 -4.87
N PRO A 89 4.08 -9.50 -5.17
CA PRO A 89 5.07 -8.80 -4.35
C PRO A 89 4.51 -8.26 -3.03
N ALA A 90 5.39 -8.06 -2.04
CA ALA A 90 5.00 -7.62 -0.70
C ALA A 90 4.17 -6.34 -0.77
N SER A 91 2.94 -6.41 -0.31
CA SER A 91 2.01 -5.28 -0.24
C SER A 91 1.41 -5.18 1.15
N TYR A 92 0.78 -4.05 1.43
CA TYR A 92 0.30 -3.69 2.75
C TYR A 92 -1.14 -3.24 2.71
N LEU A 93 -1.89 -3.58 3.75
CA LEU A 93 -3.14 -2.93 4.10
C LEU A 93 -2.84 -1.81 5.09
N ILE A 94 -3.40 -0.62 4.88
CA ILE A 94 -3.35 0.50 5.81
C ILE A 94 -4.74 0.59 6.45
N LYS A 95 -4.88 0.08 7.67
CA LYS A 95 -6.15 -0.03 8.40
C LYS A 95 -6.35 1.17 9.32
N ASP A 96 -7.59 1.56 9.56
CA ASP A 96 -7.92 2.48 10.66
C ASP A 96 -7.66 1.76 12.00
N GLN A 97 -7.01 2.43 12.94
CA GLN A 97 -6.71 1.83 14.25
C GLN A 97 -7.94 1.66 15.15
N ASN A 98 -8.97 2.48 14.99
CA ASN A 98 -10.18 2.40 15.82
C ASN A 98 -11.19 1.40 15.26
N ASP A 99 -11.14 1.16 13.95
CA ASP A 99 -11.96 0.17 13.26
C ASP A 99 -11.13 -0.61 12.24
N HIS A 100 -10.59 -1.76 12.69
CA HIS A 100 -9.70 -2.59 11.87
C HIS A 100 -10.39 -3.25 10.67
N GLU A 101 -11.72 -3.12 10.53
CA GLU A 101 -12.46 -3.57 9.34
C GLU A 101 -12.43 -2.52 8.23
N LEU A 102 -11.93 -1.31 8.49
CA LEU A 102 -11.76 -0.25 7.51
C LEU A 102 -10.30 -0.14 7.04
N VAL A 103 -10.11 -0.08 5.73
CA VAL A 103 -8.80 0.08 5.06
C VAL A 103 -8.78 1.25 4.09
N ALA A 104 -7.61 1.85 3.94
CA ALA A 104 -7.33 2.83 2.91
C ALA A 104 -7.46 2.19 1.52
N TYR A 105 -8.21 2.87 0.67
CA TYR A 105 -8.71 2.38 -0.60
C TYR A 105 -8.69 3.50 -1.64
N ALA A 106 -8.27 3.19 -2.86
CA ALA A 106 -8.29 4.12 -3.99
C ALA A 106 -9.63 4.09 -4.74
N THR A 107 -10.32 5.23 -4.87
CA THR A 107 -11.75 5.26 -5.24
C THR A 107 -12.09 4.90 -6.68
N THR A 108 -11.36 5.35 -7.70
CA THR A 108 -11.71 5.06 -9.10
C THR A 108 -10.61 5.37 -10.11
N ILE A 109 -10.72 4.71 -11.27
CA ILE A 109 -10.27 5.17 -12.60
C ILE A 109 -11.50 5.87 -13.24
N PRO A 110 -11.38 7.05 -13.89
CA PRO A 110 -10.15 7.65 -14.39
C PRO A 110 -9.29 8.29 -13.30
N ARG A 111 -7.97 8.21 -13.52
CA ARG A 111 -6.87 8.72 -12.69
C ARG A 111 -7.07 10.15 -12.16
N ALA A 112 -7.86 10.96 -12.89
CA ALA A 112 -8.05 12.38 -12.62
C ALA A 112 -8.80 12.69 -11.32
N ASP A 113 -9.65 11.77 -10.84
CA ASP A 113 -10.45 11.94 -9.61
C ASP A 113 -10.09 10.87 -8.56
N ALA A 114 -8.92 10.26 -8.68
CA ALA A 114 -8.50 9.20 -7.78
C ALA A 114 -8.17 9.80 -6.40
N ALA A 115 -8.99 9.46 -5.41
CA ALA A 115 -8.84 9.86 -4.02
C ALA A 115 -8.54 8.64 -3.14
N ILE A 116 -8.02 8.90 -1.93
CA ILE A 116 -7.83 7.87 -0.90
C ILE A 116 -8.99 7.99 0.08
N LYS A 117 -9.69 6.88 0.27
CA LYS A 117 -10.82 6.78 1.20
C LYS A 117 -10.71 5.57 2.11
N LEU A 118 -11.47 5.54 3.20
CA LEU A 118 -11.66 4.33 4.00
C LEU A 118 -12.86 3.54 3.46
N ASN A 119 -12.66 2.24 3.27
CA ASN A 119 -13.69 1.28 2.88
C ASN A 119 -13.56 -0.01 3.69
N ALA A 120 -14.62 -0.80 3.77
CA ALA A 120 -14.55 -2.13 4.39
C ALA A 120 -13.52 -3.01 3.67
N ILE A 121 -12.78 -3.82 4.44
CA ILE A 121 -11.86 -4.82 3.90
C ILE A 121 -12.63 -5.75 2.94
N ASP A 122 -12.04 -5.99 1.77
CA ASP A 122 -12.51 -7.01 0.85
C ASP A 122 -11.95 -8.38 1.26
N ASP A 123 -12.75 -9.15 1.98
CA ASP A 123 -12.42 -10.52 2.41
C ASP A 123 -12.17 -11.48 1.25
N SER A 124 -12.56 -11.13 0.01
CA SER A 124 -12.23 -11.94 -1.17
C SER A 124 -10.77 -11.78 -1.60
N GLU A 125 -10.06 -10.79 -1.05
CA GLU A 125 -8.70 -10.42 -1.38
C GLU A 125 -8.49 -10.13 -2.88
N GLN A 126 -9.53 -9.72 -3.61
CA GLN A 126 -9.43 -9.46 -5.06
C GLN A 126 -9.36 -7.97 -5.40
N ASP A 127 -9.75 -7.08 -4.48
CA ASP A 127 -9.66 -5.65 -4.72
C ASP A 127 -8.25 -5.10 -4.49
N ASP A 128 -7.43 -5.14 -5.54
CA ASP A 128 -6.07 -4.60 -5.55
C ASP A 128 -5.99 -3.10 -5.18
N ARG A 129 -7.11 -2.36 -5.16
CA ARG A 129 -7.16 -0.95 -4.76
C ARG A 129 -7.00 -0.75 -3.26
N GLN A 130 -7.14 -1.80 -2.45
CA GLN A 130 -6.93 -1.77 -1.00
C GLN A 130 -5.47 -2.00 -0.60
N TYR A 131 -4.62 -2.43 -1.54
CA TYR A 131 -3.25 -2.79 -1.27
C TYR A 131 -2.28 -1.70 -1.72
N TRP A 132 -1.23 -1.55 -0.92
CA TRP A 132 -0.24 -0.50 -1.10
C TRP A 132 1.19 -1.09 -1.07
N PHE A 133 2.02 -0.64 -1.99
CA PHE A 133 3.47 -0.84 -1.92
C PHE A 133 4.09 0.27 -1.09
N LEU A 134 5.03 -0.12 -0.24
CA LEU A 134 5.82 0.79 0.58
C LEU A 134 7.29 0.67 0.17
N SER A 135 7.91 1.81 -0.15
CA SER A 135 9.33 1.87 -0.48
C SER A 135 9.96 3.07 0.20
N CYS A 136 10.79 2.82 1.20
CA CYS A 136 11.47 3.81 2.02
C CYS A 136 12.94 3.93 1.66
N ALA A 137 13.49 5.14 1.81
CA ALA A 137 14.93 5.34 1.72
C ALA A 137 15.67 4.64 2.86
N THR A 138 15.11 4.68 4.08
CA THR A 138 15.63 3.94 5.23
C THR A 138 14.52 3.29 6.04
N CYS A 139 14.83 2.16 6.67
CA CYS A 139 13.93 1.43 7.56
C CYS A 139 14.68 1.08 8.84
N ALA A 140 13.93 0.91 9.93
CA ALA A 140 14.48 0.34 11.15
C ALA A 140 15.07 -1.04 10.88
N ASP A 141 16.16 -1.36 11.60
CA ASP A 141 16.74 -2.70 11.57
C ASP A 141 15.76 -3.67 12.24
N PRO A 142 15.28 -4.72 11.53
CA PRO A 142 14.29 -5.66 12.07
C PRO A 142 14.82 -6.51 13.23
N SER A 143 16.12 -6.46 13.52
CA SER A 143 16.75 -7.13 14.67
C SER A 143 16.51 -6.38 15.98
N PHE A 144 16.10 -5.11 15.91
CA PHE A 144 15.91 -4.24 17.06
C PHE A 144 14.49 -3.67 17.08
N PRO A 145 13.70 -3.94 18.14
CA PRO A 145 12.37 -3.36 18.27
C PRO A 145 12.44 -1.83 18.23
N VAL A 146 11.59 -1.22 17.41
CA VAL A 146 11.48 0.25 17.34
C VAL A 146 10.88 0.74 18.66
N PRO A 147 11.57 1.58 19.46
CA PRO A 147 11.03 2.06 20.73
C PRO A 147 9.84 3.01 20.50
N PRO A 148 8.97 3.24 21.51
CA PRO A 148 7.98 4.31 21.44
C PRO A 148 8.63 5.65 21.08
N GLY A 149 8.05 6.37 20.12
CA GLY A 149 8.63 7.57 19.51
C GLY A 149 9.66 7.32 18.41
N GLY A 150 10.00 6.07 18.15
CA GLY A 150 10.95 5.67 17.11
C GLY A 150 10.34 5.71 15.70
N VAL A 151 11.20 5.50 14.70
CA VAL A 151 10.82 5.55 13.28
C VAL A 151 10.93 4.16 12.67
N PHE A 152 9.86 3.66 12.06
CA PHE A 152 9.86 2.40 11.30
C PHE A 152 10.47 2.58 9.91
N GLY A 153 10.24 3.73 9.27
CA GLY A 153 10.82 4.06 7.97
C GLY A 153 10.76 5.55 7.67
N THR A 154 11.73 6.04 6.89
CA THR A 154 11.81 7.44 6.46
C THR A 154 11.82 7.58 4.96
N SER A 155 11.29 8.72 4.49
CA SER A 155 11.21 9.09 3.08
C SER A 155 10.61 7.95 2.23
N CYS A 156 9.44 7.50 2.66
CA CYS A 156 8.71 6.40 2.09
C CYS A 156 7.70 6.87 1.06
N GLN A 157 7.71 6.27 -0.12
CA GLN A 157 6.60 6.35 -1.06
C GLN A 157 5.56 5.28 -0.73
N ILE A 158 4.29 5.66 -0.90
CA ILE A 158 3.12 4.79 -0.71
C ILE A 158 2.39 4.72 -2.06
N ALA A 159 2.53 3.59 -2.75
CA ALA A 159 1.98 3.41 -4.10
C ALA A 159 0.82 2.41 -4.11
N ASN A 160 -0.28 2.72 -4.79
CA ASN A 160 -1.42 1.81 -4.92
C ASN A 160 -1.11 0.68 -5.91
N VAL A 161 -1.42 -0.56 -5.53
CA VAL A 161 -1.14 -1.74 -6.36
C VAL A 161 -1.95 -1.74 -7.66
N ALA A 162 -3.24 -1.38 -7.61
CA ALA A 162 -4.10 -1.38 -8.80
C ALA A 162 -3.81 -0.23 -9.78
N LEU A 163 -3.44 0.94 -9.25
CA LEU A 163 -3.39 2.18 -10.05
C LEU A 163 -1.98 2.63 -10.45
N ASP A 164 -0.93 2.09 -9.84
CA ASP A 164 0.46 2.53 -10.07
C ASP A 164 0.59 4.06 -9.89
N LEU A 165 0.05 4.51 -8.76
CA LEU A 165 -0.08 5.91 -8.33
C LEU A 165 0.40 6.02 -6.89
N CYS A 166 1.14 7.08 -6.60
CA CYS A 166 1.60 7.39 -5.26
C CYS A 166 0.66 8.38 -4.58
N ILE A 167 0.52 8.21 -3.27
CA ILE A 167 -0.08 9.22 -2.41
C ILE A 167 0.78 10.50 -2.50
N GLN A 168 0.13 11.63 -2.76
CA GLN A 168 0.76 12.94 -2.80
C GLN A 168 -0.02 13.93 -1.94
N GLN A 169 0.68 14.62 -1.05
CA GLN A 169 0.15 15.76 -0.33
C GLN A 169 -0.05 16.96 -1.27
N THR A 170 -1.14 17.69 -1.11
CA THR A 170 -1.45 18.88 -1.95
C THR A 170 -0.65 20.11 -1.55
N GLY A 171 0.12 20.04 -0.46
CA GLY A 171 0.87 21.15 0.11
C GLY A 171 0.00 22.13 0.92
N VAL A 172 -1.31 21.87 1.03
CA VAL A 172 -2.24 22.65 1.84
C VAL A 172 -2.58 21.83 3.09
N LEU A 173 -2.34 22.42 4.27
CA LEU A 173 -2.64 21.78 5.53
C LEU A 173 -4.14 21.47 5.65
N GLY A 174 -4.46 20.19 5.89
CA GLY A 174 -5.83 19.72 6.09
C GLY A 174 -6.59 19.38 4.82
N ASP A 175 -6.02 19.63 3.63
CA ASP A 175 -6.57 19.10 2.39
C ASP A 175 -6.32 17.59 2.33
N PRO A 176 -7.28 16.81 1.78
CA PRO A 176 -7.06 15.40 1.57
C PRO A 176 -5.94 15.17 0.55
N PRO A 177 -5.08 14.15 0.77
CA PRO A 177 -4.07 13.76 -0.20
C PRO A 177 -4.72 13.27 -1.49
N VAL A 178 -3.99 13.41 -2.58
CA VAL A 178 -4.39 12.97 -3.93
C VAL A 178 -3.51 11.81 -4.38
N LEU A 179 -3.93 11.13 -5.44
CA LEU A 179 -3.10 10.13 -6.11
C LEU A 179 -2.46 10.73 -7.36
N ALA A 180 -1.13 10.65 -7.44
CA ALA A 180 -0.33 11.20 -8.53
C ALA A 180 0.68 10.18 -9.07
N PRO A 181 1.21 10.34 -10.31
CA PRO A 181 2.29 9.49 -10.79
C PRO A 181 3.45 9.47 -9.79
N CYS A 182 3.98 8.28 -9.50
CA CYS A 182 5.07 8.13 -8.55
C CYS A 182 6.34 8.83 -9.04
N ASP A 183 6.90 9.71 -8.20
CA ASP A 183 8.16 10.41 -8.41
C ASP A 183 8.92 10.46 -7.09
N ALA A 184 9.99 9.66 -6.97
CA ALA A 184 10.79 9.57 -5.75
C ALA A 184 11.56 10.86 -5.43
N SER A 185 11.64 11.79 -6.38
CA SER A 185 12.20 13.12 -6.19
C SER A 185 11.15 14.16 -5.74
N GLU A 186 9.86 13.84 -5.81
CA GLU A 186 8.79 14.72 -5.36
C GLU A 186 8.66 14.65 -3.82
N PRO A 187 9.08 15.70 -3.07
CA PRO A 187 9.01 15.67 -1.61
C PRO A 187 7.58 15.48 -1.11
N ASN A 188 6.57 15.95 -1.86
CA ASN A 188 5.15 15.78 -1.54
C ASN A 188 4.64 14.33 -1.55
N GLN A 189 5.46 13.37 -2.01
CA GLN A 189 5.15 11.94 -2.04
C GLN A 189 5.96 11.12 -1.01
N LEU A 190 6.69 11.78 -0.11
CA LEU A 190 7.56 11.14 0.87
C LEU A 190 6.98 11.23 2.28
N PHE A 191 6.84 10.07 2.93
CA PHE A 191 6.24 9.91 4.25
C PHE A 191 7.21 9.24 5.23
N ASN A 192 7.05 9.50 6.51
CA ASN A 192 7.73 8.83 7.60
C ASN A 192 6.71 8.01 8.39
N PHE A 193 7.08 6.81 8.80
CA PHE A 193 6.25 5.96 9.64
C PHE A 193 6.82 5.96 11.05
N LEU A 194 6.06 6.47 12.01
CA LEU A 194 6.49 6.66 13.39
C LEU A 194 5.72 5.74 14.32
N ARG A 195 6.43 5.17 15.30
CA ARG A 195 5.82 4.53 16.45
C ARG A 195 5.47 5.62 17.46
N GLU A 196 4.22 5.68 17.90
CA GLU A 196 3.80 6.67 18.89
C GLU A 196 4.38 6.44 20.30
N PHE A 197 4.39 7.51 21.09
CA PHE A 197 4.67 7.47 22.52
C PHE A 197 3.38 7.09 23.27
N LEU A 198 3.13 5.79 23.45
CA LEU A 198 2.12 5.32 24.40
C LEU A 198 2.60 5.42 25.85
#